data_AF-A0A0X8HB15-F1
#
_entry.id   AF-A0A0X8HB15-F1
#
_cell.length_a   1.000
_cell.length_b   1.000
_cell.length_c   1.000
_cell.angle_alpha   90.00
_cell.angle_beta   90.00
_cell.angle_gamma   90.00
#
_symmetry.space_group_name_H-M   'P 1'
#
loop_
_entity.id
_entity.type
_entity.pdbx_description
1 polymer ?
#
loop_
_entity_poly.entity_id
_entity_poly.type
_entity_poly.pdbx_seq_one_letter_code
_entity_poly.pdbx_strand_id
1 'polypeptide(L)'
;MSALYHYTSERHHLPMILASGELRGRADMEGERPLVWFSAHPFWEPTATKPRWTGGLLVPQTFEEYSDVFGCVRFALPADDGRLMDWRRACKFARIPKRDRWAMESIGKEAGGDPRHWLAVVGPVPLEELKVERLEGNQWQPMEVRV
;
A
#
# COMPACT_ATOMS: atom_id res chain seq x y z
N MET A 1 5.71 18.32 8.56
CA MET A 1 5.57 17.83 7.18
C MET A 1 4.67 16.61 7.23
N SER A 2 3.62 16.56 6.42
CA SER A 2 2.78 15.36 6.29
C SER A 2 3.47 14.34 5.37
N ALA A 3 3.19 13.06 5.58
CA ALA A 3 3.70 11.96 4.76
C ALA A 3 2.55 11.09 4.27
N LEU A 4 2.78 10.40 3.17
CA LEU A 4 1.91 9.34 2.65
C LEU A 4 2.63 8.00 2.74
N TYR A 5 1.86 6.94 2.97
CA TYR A 5 2.43 5.67 3.38
C TYR A 5 2.10 4.55 2.40
N HIS A 6 3.12 3.83 1.95
CA HIS A 6 2.97 2.51 1.36
C HIS A 6 3.04 1.47 2.48
N TYR A 7 1.93 0.79 2.75
CA TYR A 7 1.83 -0.22 3.81
C TYR A 7 2.14 -1.62 3.26
N THR A 8 2.92 -2.40 4.02
CA THR A 8 3.28 -3.76 3.64
C THR A 8 3.42 -4.69 4.85
N SER A 9 3.45 -5.99 4.59
CA SER A 9 3.75 -7.02 5.59
C SER A 9 5.26 -7.10 5.85
N GLU A 10 5.65 -7.20 7.12
CA GLU A 10 7.04 -7.36 7.52
C GLU A 10 7.60 -8.74 7.16
N ARG A 11 6.88 -9.81 7.48
CA ARG A 11 7.39 -11.19 7.36
C ARG A 11 7.33 -11.76 5.94
N HIS A 12 6.57 -11.13 5.04
CA HIS A 12 6.31 -11.68 3.71
C HIS A 12 6.88 -10.81 2.60
N HIS A 13 6.38 -9.58 2.42
CA HIS A 13 6.78 -8.72 1.30
C HIS A 13 8.03 -7.87 1.58
N LEU A 14 8.31 -7.48 2.83
CA LEU A 14 9.47 -6.64 3.14
C LEU A 14 10.80 -7.25 2.66
N PRO A 15 11.12 -8.56 2.88
CA PRO A 15 12.38 -9.12 2.40
C PRO A 15 12.59 -8.97 0.89
N MET A 16 11.52 -9.08 0.10
CA MET A 16 11.57 -8.90 -1.36
C MET A 16 11.80 -7.44 -1.74
N ILE A 17 11.16 -6.51 -1.04
CA ILE A 17 11.33 -5.07 -1.25
C ILE A 17 12.76 -4.64 -0.91
N LEU A 18 13.31 -5.12 0.21
CA LEU A 18 14.69 -4.85 0.60
C LEU A 18 15.67 -5.43 -0.42
N ALA A 19 15.44 -6.66 -0.88
CA ALA A 19 16.28 -7.29 -1.89
C ALA A 19 16.25 -6.57 -3.25
N SER A 20 15.14 -5.89 -3.60
CA SER A 20 15.07 -5.09 -4.84
C SER A 20 15.58 -3.65 -4.68
N GLY A 21 15.67 -3.12 -3.46
CA GLY A 21 16.07 -1.74 -3.19
C GLY A 21 15.06 -0.68 -3.62
N GLU A 22 13.84 -1.08 -3.98
CA GLU A 22 12.79 -0.18 -4.45
C GLU A 22 11.39 -0.77 -4.21
N LEU A 23 10.40 0.11 -4.02
CA LEU A 23 8.99 -0.25 -4.13
C LEU A 23 8.61 -0.39 -5.60
N ARG A 24 7.95 -1.50 -5.95
CA ARG A 24 7.48 -1.76 -7.31
C ARG A 24 5.96 -1.86 -7.34
N GLY A 25 5.36 -1.16 -8.29
CA GLY A 25 3.94 -1.31 -8.58
C GLY A 25 3.63 -2.65 -9.23
N ARG A 26 2.39 -3.09 -9.09
CA ARG A 26 1.84 -4.26 -9.78
C ARG A 26 0.65 -3.82 -10.65
N ALA A 27 0.50 -4.45 -11.79
CA ALA A 27 -0.73 -4.44 -12.59
C ALA A 27 -1.43 -5.78 -12.41
N ASP A 28 -2.74 -5.77 -12.18
CA ASP A 28 -3.51 -6.99 -11.94
C ASP A 28 -4.17 -7.51 -13.23
N MET A 29 -4.42 -6.62 -14.19
CA MET A 29 -5.03 -6.96 -15.47
C MET A 29 -4.08 -6.68 -16.65
N GLU A 30 -4.26 -7.45 -17.72
CA GLU A 30 -3.56 -7.20 -18.98
C GLU A 30 -3.87 -5.81 -19.53
N GLY A 31 -2.83 -5.07 -19.93
CA GLY A 31 -2.95 -3.72 -20.46
C GLY A 31 -3.03 -2.60 -19.41
N GLU A 32 -3.13 -2.94 -18.12
CA GLU A 32 -2.95 -1.98 -17.02
C GLU A 32 -1.48 -1.58 -16.87
N ARG A 33 -1.25 -0.36 -16.37
CA ARG A 33 0.11 0.11 -16.03
C ARG A 33 0.31 0.02 -14.52
N PRO A 34 1.40 -0.61 -14.05
CA PRO A 34 1.67 -0.74 -12.63
C PRO A 34 1.86 0.61 -11.96
N LEU A 35 1.38 0.71 -10.72
CA LEU A 35 1.48 1.90 -9.87
C LEU A 35 1.94 1.50 -8.47
N VAL A 36 2.78 2.33 -7.85
CA VAL A 36 3.09 2.22 -6.42
C VAL A 36 2.06 3.04 -5.66
N TRP A 37 1.23 2.35 -4.87
CA TRP A 37 0.15 2.97 -4.10
C TRP A 37 0.64 3.45 -2.73
N PHE A 38 0.19 4.64 -2.35
CA PHE A 38 0.37 5.26 -1.04
C PHE A 38 -0.99 5.66 -0.48
N SER A 39 -1.08 5.78 0.85
CA SER A 39 -2.27 6.24 1.53
C SER A 39 -2.00 7.38 2.51
N ALA A 40 -2.91 8.35 2.56
CA ALA A 40 -2.98 9.40 3.56
C ALA A 40 -3.64 8.95 4.87
N HIS A 41 -4.05 7.68 4.99
CA HIS A 41 -4.70 7.17 6.18
C HIS A 41 -3.79 7.35 7.42
N PRO A 42 -4.32 7.84 8.56
CA PRO A 42 -3.51 8.31 9.69
C PRO A 42 -2.70 7.22 10.41
N PHE A 43 -3.08 5.95 10.26
CA PHE A 43 -2.45 4.84 10.98
C PHE A 43 -2.17 3.62 10.10
N TRP A 44 -3.22 2.97 9.59
CA TRP A 44 -3.13 1.82 8.69
C TRP A 44 -4.24 1.88 7.64
N GLU A 45 -3.91 1.79 6.35
CA GLU A 45 -4.92 1.78 5.28
C GLU A 45 -5.71 0.46 5.32
N PRO A 46 -7.03 0.45 5.55
CA PRO A 46 -7.79 -0.79 5.71
C PRO A 46 -7.72 -1.73 4.50
N THR A 47 -7.60 -1.17 3.28
CA THR A 47 -7.44 -1.96 2.04
C THR A 47 -6.07 -2.63 1.88
N ALA A 48 -5.10 -2.28 2.73
CA ALA A 48 -3.82 -2.97 2.82
C ALA A 48 -3.92 -4.31 3.59
N THR A 49 -4.95 -4.49 4.42
CA THR A 49 -5.22 -5.77 5.11
C THR A 49 -5.62 -6.83 4.10
N LYS A 50 -4.73 -7.79 3.84
CA LYS A 50 -5.01 -8.86 2.87
C LYS A 50 -5.77 -10.01 3.53
N PRO A 51 -6.73 -10.62 2.81
CA PRO A 51 -7.41 -11.82 3.31
C PRO A 51 -6.43 -13.01 3.38
N ARG A 52 -6.77 -14.01 4.20
CA ARG A 52 -6.02 -15.27 4.29
C ARG A 52 -6.79 -16.43 3.67
N TRP A 53 -6.05 -17.44 3.25
CA TRP A 53 -6.62 -18.74 2.90
C TRP A 53 -6.82 -19.59 4.16
N THR A 54 -8.04 -20.06 4.37
CA THR A 54 -8.41 -20.98 5.45
C THR A 54 -9.23 -22.11 4.86
N GLY A 55 -8.69 -23.34 4.86
CA GLY A 55 -9.42 -24.52 4.36
C GLY A 55 -9.83 -24.42 2.89
N GLY A 56 -9.04 -23.74 2.04
CA GLY A 56 -9.37 -23.53 0.62
C GLY A 56 -10.36 -22.40 0.35
N LEU A 57 -10.72 -21.60 1.35
CA LEU A 57 -11.54 -20.39 1.20
C LEU A 57 -10.72 -19.14 1.52
N LEU A 58 -10.96 -18.08 0.76
CA LEU A 58 -10.39 -16.76 1.04
C LEU A 58 -11.29 -16.04 2.03
N VAL A 59 -10.79 -15.81 3.25
CA VAL A 59 -11.56 -15.18 4.33
C VAL A 59 -10.99 -13.80 4.67
N PRO A 60 -11.84 -12.80 4.95
CA PRO A 60 -11.39 -11.50 5.42
C PRO A 60 -10.68 -11.65 6.78
N GLN A 61 -9.84 -10.68 7.11
CA GLN A 61 -9.14 -10.61 8.38
C GLN A 61 -9.28 -9.22 8.99
N THR A 62 -9.22 -9.14 10.31
CA THR A 62 -9.03 -7.85 10.98
C THR A 62 -7.58 -7.38 10.83
N PHE A 63 -7.34 -6.09 11.11
CA PHE A 63 -5.99 -5.55 11.12
C PHE A 63 -5.12 -6.22 12.18
N GLU A 64 -5.67 -6.50 13.36
CA GLU A 64 -4.97 -7.16 14.47
C GLU A 64 -4.53 -8.57 14.07
N GLU A 65 -5.44 -9.37 13.51
CA GLU A 65 -5.11 -10.72 13.01
C GLU A 65 -4.01 -10.68 11.93
N TYR A 66 -4.06 -9.69 11.03
CA TYR A 66 -3.05 -9.51 10.00
C TYR A 66 -1.70 -9.11 10.61
N SER A 67 -1.69 -8.14 11.52
CA SER A 67 -0.48 -7.64 12.19
C SER A 67 0.21 -8.72 13.02
N ASP A 68 -0.55 -9.53 13.76
CA ASP A 68 0.01 -10.62 14.59
C ASP A 68 0.73 -11.68 13.75
N VAL A 69 0.15 -12.00 12.58
CA VAL A 69 0.66 -13.04 11.69
C VAL A 69 1.81 -12.52 10.82
N PHE A 70 1.69 -11.31 10.27
CA PHE A 70 2.60 -10.83 9.23
C PHE A 70 3.55 -9.73 9.69
N GLY A 71 3.26 -9.03 10.79
CA GLY A 71 3.90 -7.75 11.12
C GLY A 71 3.58 -6.67 10.09
N CYS A 72 3.73 -5.41 10.49
CA CYS A 72 3.37 -4.26 9.65
C CYS A 72 4.57 -3.32 9.49
N VAL A 73 4.86 -2.95 8.25
CA VAL A 73 5.85 -1.94 7.89
C VAL A 73 5.20 -0.92 6.97
N ARG A 74 5.65 0.33 7.05
CA ARG A 74 5.25 1.37 6.11
C ARG A 74 6.47 2.14 5.59
N PHE A 75 6.37 2.56 4.34
CA PHE A 75 7.33 3.44 3.69
C PHE A 75 6.69 4.80 3.47
N ALA A 76 7.33 5.85 3.98
CA ALA A 76 6.83 7.20 3.98
C ALA A 76 7.47 8.03 2.87
N LEU A 77 6.62 8.64 2.04
CA LEU A 77 6.98 9.63 1.04
C LEU A 77 6.45 11.02 1.47
N PRO A 78 7.16 12.13 1.19
CA PRO A 78 6.62 13.47 1.44
C PRO A 78 5.27 13.67 0.73
N ALA A 79 4.29 14.25 1.44
CA ALA A 79 2.95 14.46 0.87
C ALA A 79 2.90 15.52 -0.25
N ASP A 80 3.95 16.33 -0.37
CA ASP A 80 4.15 17.33 -1.42
C ASP A 80 5.00 16.80 -2.60
N ASP A 81 5.30 15.50 -2.65
CA ASP A 81 6.01 14.89 -3.78
C ASP A 81 5.22 15.07 -5.09
N GLY A 82 5.82 15.78 -6.06
CA GLY A 82 5.17 16.15 -7.31
C GLY A 82 4.81 14.97 -8.23
N ARG A 83 5.28 13.76 -7.94
CA ARG A 83 4.94 12.52 -8.69
C ARG A 83 3.59 11.96 -8.27
N LEU A 84 3.06 12.34 -7.10
CA LEU A 84 1.81 11.82 -6.57
C LEU A 84 0.62 12.19 -7.45
N MET A 85 -0.16 11.17 -7.78
CA MET A 85 -1.44 11.30 -8.46
C MET A 85 -2.57 10.93 -7.50
N ASP A 86 -3.62 11.74 -7.45
CA ASP A 86 -4.86 11.33 -6.80
C ASP A 86 -5.46 10.09 -7.48
N TRP A 87 -6.37 9.41 -6.78
CA TRP A 87 -7.07 8.22 -7.25
C TRP A 87 -7.59 8.32 -8.69
N ARG A 88 -8.21 9.44 -9.08
CA ARG A 88 -8.83 9.58 -10.42
C ARG A 88 -7.77 9.67 -11.50
N ARG A 89 -6.72 10.46 -11.27
CA ARG A 89 -5.59 10.63 -12.19
C ARG A 89 -4.78 9.33 -12.29
N ALA A 90 -4.53 8.67 -11.16
CA ALA A 90 -3.86 7.38 -11.06
C ALA A 90 -4.58 6.31 -11.87
N CYS A 91 -5.89 6.11 -11.65
CA CYS A 91 -6.65 5.11 -12.39
C CYS A 91 -6.69 5.39 -13.90
N LYS A 92 -6.80 6.67 -14.29
CA LYS A 92 -6.74 7.05 -15.71
C LYS A 92 -5.37 6.70 -16.32
N PHE A 93 -4.28 6.98 -15.61
CA PHE A 93 -2.93 6.62 -16.04
C PHE A 93 -2.76 5.10 -16.16
N ALA A 94 -3.20 4.36 -15.13
CA ALA A 94 -3.13 2.91 -15.08
C ALA A 94 -4.08 2.19 -16.04
N ARG A 95 -4.95 2.93 -16.73
CA ARG A 95 -5.97 2.39 -17.67
C ARG A 95 -6.99 1.48 -16.98
N ILE A 96 -7.24 1.69 -15.69
CA ILE A 96 -8.23 0.92 -14.93
C ILE A 96 -9.63 1.24 -15.47
N PRO A 97 -10.40 0.24 -15.94
CA PRO A 97 -11.74 0.44 -16.47
C PRO A 97 -12.67 1.12 -15.48
N LYS A 98 -13.68 1.86 -15.98
CA LYS A 98 -14.63 2.61 -15.12
C LYS A 98 -15.40 1.68 -14.17
N ARG A 99 -15.82 0.52 -14.66
CA ARG A 99 -16.51 -0.49 -13.86
C ARG A 99 -15.64 -0.97 -12.71
N ASP A 100 -14.37 -1.27 -12.98
CA ASP A 100 -13.48 -1.86 -11.99
C ASP A 100 -13.06 -0.82 -10.94
N ARG A 101 -12.89 0.45 -11.34
CA ARG A 101 -12.78 1.58 -10.39
C ARG A 101 -13.94 1.63 -9.40
N TRP A 102 -15.18 1.51 -9.87
CA TRP A 102 -16.35 1.54 -9.00
C TRP A 102 -16.40 0.34 -8.05
N ALA A 103 -16.03 -0.85 -8.54
CA ALA A 103 -15.92 -2.04 -7.70
C ALA A 103 -14.85 -1.87 -6.61
N MET A 104 -13.66 -1.38 -6.97
CA MET A 104 -12.57 -1.09 -6.04
C MET A 104 -12.98 -0.04 -4.99
N GLU A 105 -13.67 1.03 -5.41
CA GLU A 105 -14.18 2.04 -4.47
C GLU A 105 -15.23 1.46 -3.52
N SER A 106 -16.15 0.61 -4.00
CA SER A 106 -17.18 -0.01 -3.15
C SER A 106 -16.53 -0.94 -2.12
N ILE A 107 -15.73 -1.89 -2.57
CA ILE A 107 -15.04 -2.86 -1.72
C ILE A 107 -14.12 -2.14 -0.74
N GLY A 108 -13.39 -1.12 -1.20
CA GLY A 108 -12.50 -0.36 -0.33
C GLY A 108 -13.25 0.41 0.76
N LYS A 109 -14.39 1.01 0.44
CA LYS A 109 -15.25 1.68 1.43
C LYS A 109 -15.89 0.70 2.41
N GLU A 110 -16.32 -0.47 1.93
CA GLU A 110 -16.83 -1.55 2.78
C GLU A 110 -15.77 -2.05 3.78
N ALA A 111 -14.50 -2.06 3.38
CA ALA A 111 -13.37 -2.34 4.27
C ALA A 111 -12.99 -1.16 5.19
N GLY A 112 -13.61 0.01 5.05
CA GLY A 112 -13.33 1.22 5.83
C GLY A 112 -12.29 2.18 5.22
N GLY A 113 -11.81 1.89 4.01
CA GLY A 113 -10.92 2.77 3.25
C GLY A 113 -11.63 3.98 2.62
N ASP A 114 -10.85 5.00 2.24
CA ASP A 114 -11.34 6.21 1.59
C ASP A 114 -10.53 6.50 0.31
N PRO A 115 -11.15 6.47 -0.88
CA PRO A 115 -10.47 6.79 -2.15
C PRO A 115 -9.79 8.16 -2.18
N ARG A 116 -10.20 9.11 -1.34
CA ARG A 116 -9.53 10.42 -1.22
C ARG A 116 -8.14 10.31 -0.58
N HIS A 117 -7.87 9.24 0.15
CA HIS A 117 -6.58 8.96 0.72
C HIS A 117 -5.67 8.16 -0.21
N TRP A 118 -6.18 7.59 -1.30
CA TRP A 118 -5.39 6.75 -2.18
C TRP A 118 -4.67 7.59 -3.23
N LEU A 119 -3.34 7.55 -3.17
CA LEU A 119 -2.46 8.21 -4.13
C LEU A 119 -1.52 7.19 -4.76
N ALA A 120 -0.97 7.53 -5.92
CA ALA A 120 -0.02 6.66 -6.59
C ALA A 120 1.10 7.41 -7.29
N VAL A 121 2.24 6.73 -7.39
CA VAL A 121 3.41 7.15 -8.18
C VAL A 121 3.59 6.18 -9.35
N VAL A 122 4.05 6.72 -10.49
CA VAL A 122 4.42 5.95 -11.67
C VAL A 122 5.86 5.44 -11.54
N GLY A 123 6.05 4.16 -11.84
CA GLY A 123 7.38 3.54 -11.82
C GLY A 123 7.82 3.13 -10.41
N PRO A 124 9.01 2.52 -10.30
CA PRO A 124 9.57 2.15 -9.01
C PRO A 124 9.94 3.38 -8.18
N VAL A 125 9.88 3.24 -6.85
CA VAL A 125 10.35 4.27 -5.90
C VAL A 125 11.53 3.70 -5.12
N PRO A 126 12.77 4.20 -5.33
CA PRO A 126 13.95 3.77 -4.59
C PRO A 126 13.77 3.90 -3.09
N LEU A 127 14.26 2.92 -2.32
CA LEU A 127 14.14 2.95 -0.86
C LEU A 127 14.94 4.09 -0.21
N GLU A 128 16.00 4.57 -0.86
CA GLU A 128 16.77 5.73 -0.41
C GLU A 128 15.96 7.04 -0.36
N GLU A 129 14.84 7.10 -1.08
CA GLU A 129 13.93 8.26 -1.05
C GLU A 129 12.89 8.18 0.08
N LEU A 130 12.81 7.04 0.78
CA LEU A 130 11.71 6.70 1.68
C LEU A 130 12.20 6.55 3.12
N LYS A 131 11.40 7.03 4.06
CA LYS A 131 11.57 6.66 5.47
C LYS A 131 10.82 5.36 5.75
N VAL A 132 11.43 4.44 6.48
CA VAL A 132 10.81 3.15 6.78
C VAL A 132 10.48 3.09 8.26
N GLU A 133 9.29 2.61 8.57
CA GLU A 133 8.83 2.45 9.94
C GLU A 133 8.19 1.07 10.11
N ARG A 134 8.48 0.43 11.24
CA ARG A 134 7.87 -0.82 11.68
C ARG A 134 6.85 -0.55 12.77
N LEU A 135 5.74 -1.27 12.75
CA LEU A 135 4.78 -1.22 13.84
C LEU A 135 5.24 -2.11 14.99
N GLU A 136 5.46 -1.52 16.17
CA GLU A 136 5.74 -2.25 17.40
C GLU A 136 4.69 -1.87 18.45
N GLY A 137 3.89 -2.86 18.88
CA GLY A 137 2.69 -2.61 19.65
C GLY A 137 1.71 -1.75 18.85
N ASN A 138 1.46 -0.52 19.33
CA ASN A 138 0.58 0.44 18.65
C ASN A 138 1.34 1.70 18.18
N GLN A 139 2.65 1.60 18.00
CA GLN A 139 3.51 2.72 17.64
C GLN A 139 4.39 2.39 16.44
N TRP A 140 4.50 3.34 15.53
CA TRP A 140 5.43 3.28 14.41
C TRP A 140 6.83 3.68 14.89
N GLN A 141 7.78 2.76 14.76
CA GLN A 141 9.18 2.96 15.12
C GLN A 141 10.02 3.06 13.84
N PRO A 142 10.95 4.02 13.75
CA PRO A 142 11.90 4.09 12.64
C PRO A 142 12.66 2.77 12.47
N MET A 143 12.83 2.36 11.22
CA MET A 143 13.54 1.15 10.84
C MET A 143 14.67 1.52 9.88
N GLU A 144 15.90 1.14 10.23
CA GLU A 144 17.04 1.26 9.33
C GLU A 144 16.95 0.20 8.24
N VAL A 145 16.95 0.65 6.99
CA VAL A 145 17.02 -0.22 5.81
C VAL A 145 18.38 -0.04 5.15
N ARG A 146 19.15 -1.12 5.07
CA ARG A 146 20.40 -1.15 4.30
C ARG A 146 20.06 -1.67 2.92
N VAL A 147 20.22 -0.80 1.93
CA VAL A 147 20.05 -1.10 0.50
C VAL A 147 21.38 -1.53 -0.09
#